data_AF-A0A166FIS8-F1
#
_entry.id   AF-A0A166FIS8-F1
#
_cell.length_a   1.000
_cell.length_b   1.000
_cell.length_c   1.000
_cell.angle_alpha   90.00
_cell.angle_beta   90.00
_cell.angle_gamma   90.00
#
_symmetry.space_group_name_H-M   'P 1'
#
loop_
_entity.id
_entity.type
_entity.pdbx_description
1 polymer ?
#
loop_
_entity_poly.entity_id
_entity_poly.type
_entity_poly.pdbx_seq_one_letter_code
_entity_poly.pdbx_strand_id
1 'polypeptide(L)'
;MPPKRKAATHSLKLFGTPQSAVPVKFLSSDGIAPTRSFKTTPYRKRSGAWDYYKPISPAEQAYRDWTHRLGNYLSALEGQDANTVFESFPADYMFYWHITGTKPRYEPYLVGSASGAVFRTVPEFVLHARWLQQMQQGTCLCKYCAGGSQADASKRIATILDTMQMAIEENEQKPADTSDPWDLVDKIPSKVDRDPDAVEQAATHVLLDVKVKTEG
;
A
#
# COMPACT_ATOMS: atom_id res chain seq x y z
N MET A 1 -25.98 -18.58 29.36
CA MET A 1 -25.58 -17.33 28.66
C MET A 1 -24.24 -17.56 27.98
N PRO A 2 -24.13 -17.45 26.65
CA PRO A 2 -22.84 -17.56 25.98
C PRO A 2 -21.96 -16.34 26.32
N PRO A 3 -20.65 -16.52 26.53
CA PRO A 3 -19.74 -15.42 26.83
C PRO A 3 -19.60 -14.48 25.63
N LYS A 4 -19.76 -13.18 25.87
CA LYS A 4 -19.50 -12.13 24.88
C LYS A 4 -18.02 -12.16 24.50
N ARG A 5 -17.69 -12.66 23.30
CA ARG A 5 -16.34 -12.54 22.73
C ARG A 5 -16.03 -11.05 22.57
N LYS A 6 -15.03 -10.55 23.30
CA LYS A 6 -14.51 -9.19 23.11
C LYS A 6 -13.90 -9.13 21.71
N ALA A 7 -14.33 -8.17 20.89
CA ALA A 7 -13.72 -7.93 19.59
C ALA A 7 -12.24 -7.62 19.81
N ALA A 8 -11.36 -8.47 19.30
CA ALA A 8 -9.93 -8.21 19.30
C ALA A 8 -9.68 -7.02 18.36
N THR A 9 -9.44 -5.84 18.93
CA THR A 9 -8.82 -4.75 18.19
C THR A 9 -7.42 -5.20 17.79
N HIS A 10 -7.25 -5.62 16.54
CA HIS A 10 -5.95 -5.81 15.91
C HIS A 10 -5.26 -4.44 15.83
N SER A 11 -4.66 -4.00 16.93
CA SER A 11 -3.58 -3.03 16.86
C SER A 11 -2.43 -3.72 16.16
N LEU A 12 -2.26 -3.43 14.86
CA LEU A 12 -1.05 -3.76 14.12
C LEU A 12 0.13 -3.24 14.94
N LYS A 13 0.85 -4.15 15.60
CA LYS A 13 2.15 -3.86 16.17
C LYS A 13 3.08 -3.71 14.97
N LEU A 14 3.25 -2.50 14.48
CA LEU A 14 4.26 -2.20 13.47
C LEU A 14 5.62 -2.43 14.17
N PHE A 15 6.32 -3.48 13.76
CA PHE A 15 7.56 -3.98 14.37
C PHE A 15 8.78 -3.15 13.92
N GLY A 16 9.87 -3.19 14.71
CA GLY A 16 11.23 -2.81 14.29
C GLY A 16 11.64 -1.35 14.50
N THR A 17 12.93 -1.13 14.77
CA THR A 17 13.61 0.17 14.72
C THR A 17 13.25 0.91 13.42
N PRO A 18 12.97 2.22 13.44
CA PRO A 18 12.45 2.92 12.28
C PRO A 18 13.48 2.89 11.15
N GLN A 19 13.28 1.98 10.20
CA GLN A 19 13.91 2.09 8.90
C GLN A 19 13.50 3.44 8.30
N SER A 20 14.45 4.10 7.63
CA SER A 20 14.19 5.34 6.89
C SER A 20 12.96 5.14 6.02
N ALA A 21 11.99 6.04 6.12
CA ALA A 21 10.76 5.90 5.38
C ALA A 21 11.06 5.87 3.88
N VAL A 22 10.49 4.89 3.16
CA VAL A 22 10.66 4.77 1.71
C VAL A 22 9.57 5.61 1.03
N PRO A 23 9.92 6.69 0.32
CA PRO A 23 8.93 7.52 -0.36
C PRO A 23 8.37 6.77 -1.58
N VAL A 24 7.05 6.79 -1.74
CA VAL A 24 6.34 6.15 -2.86
C VAL A 24 5.38 7.15 -3.51
N LYS A 25 5.22 7.02 -4.83
CA LYS A 25 4.30 7.81 -5.66
C LYS A 25 3.14 6.95 -6.15
N PHE A 26 2.01 7.58 -6.47
CA PHE A 26 0.92 6.90 -7.17
C PHE A 26 1.26 6.68 -8.64
N LEU A 27 1.05 5.45 -9.12
CA LEU A 27 1.26 5.09 -10.53
C LEU A 27 0.09 5.50 -11.43
N SER A 28 -1.11 5.64 -10.87
CA SER A 28 -2.30 6.08 -11.60
C SER A 28 -3.22 6.94 -10.72
N SER A 29 -4.18 7.62 -11.36
CA SER A 29 -5.24 8.35 -10.67
C SER A 29 -6.57 8.17 -11.41
N ASP A 30 -7.66 8.00 -10.67
CA ASP A 30 -9.03 8.19 -11.14
C ASP A 30 -9.57 9.57 -10.75
N GLY A 31 -8.67 10.50 -10.41
CA GLY A 31 -8.99 11.85 -10.01
C GLY A 31 -9.75 12.59 -11.10
N ILE A 32 -10.89 13.16 -10.74
CA ILE A 32 -11.61 14.13 -11.53
C ILE A 32 -11.70 15.38 -10.67
N ALA A 33 -11.34 16.53 -11.25
CA ALA A 33 -11.48 17.81 -10.59
C ALA A 33 -12.88 17.90 -9.95
N PRO A 34 -12.97 18.18 -8.63
CA PRO A 34 -14.23 18.05 -7.92
C PRO A 34 -15.30 18.91 -8.58
N THR A 35 -16.25 18.27 -9.24
CA THR A 35 -17.41 18.94 -9.87
C THR A 35 -18.29 19.61 -8.82
N ARG A 36 -18.24 19.11 -7.59
CA ARG A 36 -18.89 19.72 -6.43
C ARG A 36 -18.11 20.94 -5.98
N SER A 37 -18.77 22.10 -5.97
CA SER A 37 -18.23 23.31 -5.34
C SER A 37 -18.08 23.10 -3.83
N PHE A 38 -16.85 22.89 -3.36
CA PHE A 38 -16.55 22.89 -1.93
C PHE A 38 -16.58 24.33 -1.43
N LYS A 39 -17.32 24.58 -0.35
CA LYS A 39 -17.37 25.89 0.30
C LYS A 39 -16.04 26.12 1.02
N THR A 40 -15.08 26.71 0.33
CA THR A 40 -13.73 26.95 0.89
C THR A 40 -13.64 28.24 1.70
N THR A 41 -14.60 29.16 1.51
CA THR A 41 -14.71 30.37 2.32
C THR A 41 -15.32 30.03 3.68
N PRO A 42 -14.70 30.45 4.80
CA PRO A 42 -15.28 30.29 6.13
C PRO A 42 -16.69 30.86 6.19
N TYR A 43 -17.66 30.00 6.50
CA TYR A 43 -19.08 30.35 6.56
C TYR A 43 -19.71 29.83 7.84
N ARG A 44 -20.44 30.70 8.54
CA ARG A 44 -21.30 30.34 9.66
C ARG A 44 -22.75 30.33 9.21
N LYS A 45 -23.45 29.25 9.52
CA LYS A 45 -24.91 29.16 9.40
C LYS A 45 -25.58 30.16 10.34
N ARG A 46 -26.86 30.48 10.08
CA ARG A 46 -27.69 31.29 11.00
C ARG A 46 -27.74 30.71 12.42
N SER A 47 -27.62 29.39 12.58
CA SER A 47 -27.53 28.72 13.89
C SER A 47 -26.22 28.96 14.64
N GLY A 48 -25.25 29.68 14.05
CA GLY A 48 -23.91 29.89 14.58
C GLY A 48 -22.94 28.74 14.32
N ALA A 49 -23.39 27.64 13.70
CA ALA A 49 -22.55 26.48 13.38
C ALA A 49 -21.67 26.73 12.13
N TRP A 50 -20.42 26.29 12.18
CA TRP A 50 -19.53 26.23 11.03
C TRP A 50 -19.94 25.11 10.07
N ASP A 51 -19.69 25.33 8.78
CA ASP A 51 -19.86 24.35 7.70
C ASP A 51 -19.08 24.80 6.45
N TYR A 52 -17.78 24.52 6.44
CA TYR A 52 -16.89 24.86 5.33
C TYR A 52 -15.70 23.90 5.26
N TYR A 53 -14.95 23.98 4.17
CA TYR A 53 -13.79 23.16 3.91
C TYR A 53 -12.53 24.02 3.87
N LYS A 54 -11.45 23.58 4.52
CA LYS A 54 -10.15 24.25 4.46
C LYS A 54 -9.13 23.30 3.82
N PRO A 55 -8.48 23.65 2.71
CA PRO A 55 -7.42 22.82 2.14
C PRO A 55 -6.31 22.55 3.17
N ILE A 56 -5.80 21.33 3.19
CA ILE A 56 -4.68 20.91 4.04
C ILE A 56 -3.41 20.93 3.19
N SER A 57 -2.43 21.74 3.59
CA SER A 57 -1.14 21.79 2.90
C SER A 57 -0.33 20.51 3.16
N PRO A 58 0.50 20.05 2.19
CA PRO A 58 1.47 18.98 2.41
C PRO A 58 2.44 19.22 3.58
N ALA A 59 2.64 20.49 3.98
CA ALA A 59 3.46 20.87 5.13
C ALA A 59 2.74 20.70 6.50
N GLU A 60 1.44 20.41 6.52
CA GLU A 60 0.69 20.18 7.77
C GLU A 60 0.87 18.75 8.29
N GLN A 61 0.91 18.58 9.62
CA GLN A 61 1.11 17.26 10.25
C GLN A 61 0.02 16.25 9.84
N ALA A 62 -1.23 16.70 9.71
CA ALA A 62 -2.32 15.82 9.32
C ALA A 62 -2.17 15.24 7.92
N TYR A 63 -1.54 15.97 6.98
CA TYR A 63 -1.23 15.44 5.67
C TYR A 63 -0.21 14.30 5.79
N ARG A 64 0.91 14.56 6.48
CA ARG A 64 1.98 13.59 6.73
C ARG A 64 1.50 12.35 7.46
N ASP A 65 0.71 12.51 8.52
CA ASP A 65 0.16 11.39 9.29
C ASP A 65 -0.74 10.52 8.41
N TRP A 66 -1.51 11.13 7.52
CA TRP A 66 -2.42 10.40 6.65
C TRP A 66 -1.68 9.64 5.56
N THR A 67 -0.70 10.26 4.89
CA THR A 67 0.11 9.59 3.87
C THR A 67 1.01 8.50 4.44
N HIS A 68 1.54 8.70 5.66
CA HIS A 68 2.32 7.69 6.37
C HIS A 68 1.47 6.49 6.78
N ARG A 69 0.30 6.72 7.38
CA ARG A 69 -0.64 5.65 7.70
C ARG A 69 -1.07 4.89 6.46
N LEU A 70 -1.34 5.60 5.36
CA LEU A 70 -1.71 4.97 4.09
C LEU A 70 -0.59 4.05 3.58
N GLY A 71 0.65 4.53 3.58
CA GLY A 71 1.81 3.74 3.15
C GLY A 71 1.98 2.48 4.00
N ASN A 72 1.92 2.59 5.32
CA ASN A 72 1.99 1.42 6.21
C ASN A 72 0.89 0.39 5.93
N TYR A 73 -0.34 0.83 5.68
CA TYR A 73 -1.43 -0.07 5.31
C TYR A 73 -1.18 -0.76 3.97
N LEU A 74 -0.66 -0.04 2.97
CA LEU A 74 -0.38 -0.63 1.66
C LEU A 74 0.79 -1.61 1.71
N SER A 75 1.89 -1.28 2.41
CA SER A 75 3.00 -2.22 2.64
C SER A 75 2.50 -3.52 3.27
N ALA A 76 1.66 -3.42 4.30
CA ALA A 76 1.10 -4.59 4.97
C ALA A 76 0.19 -5.44 4.04
N LEU A 77 -0.59 -4.80 3.16
CA LEU A 77 -1.41 -5.50 2.17
C LEU A 77 -0.61 -6.14 1.03
N GLU A 78 0.66 -5.77 0.88
CA GLU A 78 1.61 -6.32 -0.08
C GLU A 78 2.62 -7.28 0.58
N GLY A 79 2.48 -7.56 1.88
CA GLY A 79 3.40 -8.42 2.62
C GLY A 79 4.80 -7.81 2.79
N GLN A 80 4.93 -6.49 2.68
CA GLN A 80 6.20 -5.78 2.84
C GLN A 80 6.31 -5.22 4.27
N ASP A 81 7.45 -5.46 4.92
CA ASP A 81 7.79 -4.83 6.20
C ASP A 81 8.42 -3.43 6.01
N ALA A 82 7.79 -2.63 5.14
CA ALA A 82 8.31 -1.34 4.72
C ALA A 82 7.55 -0.18 5.40
N ASN A 83 8.31 0.73 6.01
CA ASN A 83 7.85 2.02 6.51
C ASN A 83 7.59 2.99 5.33
N THR A 84 6.63 2.64 4.48
CA THR A 84 6.33 3.37 3.25
C THR A 84 5.59 4.66 3.57
N VAL A 85 5.96 5.74 2.89
CA VAL A 85 5.25 7.03 2.98
C VAL A 85 4.92 7.51 1.58
N PHE A 86 3.66 7.90 1.37
CA PHE A 86 3.27 8.56 0.13
C PHE A 86 3.77 10.01 0.10
N GLU A 87 4.46 10.38 -0.98
CA GLU A 87 4.89 11.77 -1.19
C GLU A 87 3.71 12.70 -1.40
N SER A 88 2.68 12.22 -2.10
CA SER A 88 1.47 12.99 -2.40
C SER A 88 0.26 12.07 -2.62
N PHE A 89 -0.94 12.65 -2.63
CA PHE A 89 -2.16 11.98 -3.09
C PHE A 89 -2.17 11.79 -4.61
N PRO A 90 -3.04 10.91 -5.16
CA PRO A 90 -3.16 10.76 -6.61
C PRO A 90 -3.49 12.09 -7.29
N ALA A 91 -3.16 12.22 -8.58
CA ALA A 91 -3.46 13.43 -9.34
C ALA A 91 -4.94 13.83 -9.23
N ASP A 92 -5.22 15.13 -9.14
CA ASP A 92 -6.57 15.71 -8.96
C ASP A 92 -7.31 15.35 -7.66
N TYR A 93 -6.64 14.67 -6.72
CA TYR A 93 -7.13 14.55 -5.35
C TYR A 93 -6.75 15.77 -4.51
N MET A 94 -7.67 16.18 -3.65
CA MET A 94 -7.55 17.31 -2.75
C MET A 94 -7.87 16.88 -1.33
N PHE A 95 -7.04 17.34 -0.37
CA PHE A 95 -7.19 17.03 1.04
C PHE A 95 -7.67 18.25 1.81
N TYR A 96 -8.72 18.10 2.59
CA TYR A 96 -9.40 19.18 3.30
C TYR A 96 -9.64 18.85 4.76
N TRP A 97 -9.68 19.87 5.61
CA TRP A 97 -10.43 19.85 6.85
C TRP A 97 -11.88 20.22 6.54
N HIS A 98 -12.81 19.31 6.81
CA HIS A 98 -14.23 19.66 6.91
C HIS A 98 -14.51 20.18 8.33
N ILE A 99 -14.83 21.46 8.43
CA ILE A 99 -14.99 22.18 9.69
C ILE A 99 -16.48 22.37 9.95
N THR A 100 -16.99 21.70 10.98
CA THR A 100 -18.43 21.68 11.29
C THR A 100 -18.75 21.96 12.75
N GLY A 101 -19.98 22.41 13.01
CA GLY A 101 -20.54 22.52 14.37
C GLY A 101 -20.38 23.91 15.00
N THR A 102 -21.08 24.15 16.11
CA THR A 102 -20.98 25.42 16.86
C THR A 102 -19.63 25.53 17.58
N LYS A 103 -19.14 24.41 18.11
CA LYS A 103 -17.74 24.21 18.47
C LYS A 103 -17.06 23.56 17.26
N PRO A 104 -16.06 24.21 16.62
CA PRO A 104 -15.43 23.68 15.41
C PRO A 104 -14.88 22.27 15.63
N ARG A 105 -15.42 21.30 14.89
CA ARG A 105 -14.88 19.95 14.76
C ARG A 105 -14.17 19.84 13.41
N TYR A 106 -12.97 19.29 13.43
CA TYR A 106 -12.12 19.11 12.25
C TYR A 106 -12.12 17.64 11.86
N GLU A 107 -12.59 17.34 10.66
CA GLU A 107 -12.53 16.00 10.09
C GLU A 107 -11.71 16.03 8.79
N PRO A 108 -10.73 15.13 8.60
CA PRO A 108 -9.93 15.08 7.37
C PRO A 108 -10.74 14.44 6.24
N TYR A 109 -10.78 15.09 5.08
CA TYR A 109 -11.56 14.70 3.91
C TYR A 109 -10.63 14.63 2.71
N LEU A 110 -10.45 13.44 2.15
CA LEU A 110 -9.80 13.26 0.86
C LEU A 110 -10.87 13.13 -0.23
N VAL A 111 -10.79 13.99 -1.23
CA VAL A 111 -11.78 14.14 -2.30
C VAL A 111 -11.07 14.09 -3.65
N GLY A 112 -11.69 13.51 -4.68
CA GLY A 112 -11.16 13.55 -6.04
C GLY A 112 -11.57 12.35 -6.89
N SER A 113 -11.95 11.22 -6.29
CA SER A 113 -12.31 10.02 -7.05
C SER A 113 -13.43 10.29 -8.07
N ALA A 114 -13.30 9.69 -9.25
CA ALA A 114 -14.32 9.69 -10.30
C ALA A 114 -15.70 9.21 -9.81
N SER A 115 -15.73 8.37 -8.77
CA SER A 115 -16.97 7.91 -8.13
C SER A 115 -17.72 8.99 -7.33
N GLY A 116 -17.13 10.19 -7.17
CA GLY A 116 -17.63 11.25 -6.28
C GLY A 116 -17.44 10.94 -4.79
N ALA A 117 -16.67 9.90 -4.47
CA ALA A 117 -16.40 9.48 -3.10
C ALA A 117 -15.64 10.53 -2.29
N VAL A 118 -15.92 10.55 -0.98
CA VAL A 118 -15.25 11.38 0.01
C VAL A 118 -14.71 10.48 1.10
N PHE A 119 -13.40 10.26 1.11
CA PHE A 119 -12.75 9.38 2.08
C PHE A 119 -12.40 10.17 3.35
N ARG A 120 -12.97 9.77 4.49
CA ARG A 120 -12.82 10.47 5.78
C ARG A 120 -11.75 9.87 6.67
N THR A 121 -11.31 8.65 6.36
CA THR A 121 -10.29 7.92 7.10
C THR A 121 -9.40 7.13 6.14
N VAL A 122 -8.18 6.80 6.56
CA VAL A 122 -7.25 5.98 5.77
C VAL A 122 -7.85 4.61 5.41
N PRO A 123 -8.50 3.86 6.34
CA PRO A 123 -9.11 2.57 5.99
C PRO A 123 -10.26 2.66 4.99
N GLU A 124 -10.89 3.82 4.81
CA GLU A 124 -11.87 4.01 3.73
C GLU A 124 -11.20 4.04 2.35
N PHE A 125 -9.99 4.60 2.27
CA PHE A 125 -9.27 4.83 1.03
C PHE A 125 -8.30 3.70 0.65
N VAL A 126 -7.77 2.96 1.62
CA VAL A 126 -6.66 2.01 1.39
C VAL A 126 -6.91 1.03 0.24
N LEU A 127 -8.10 0.43 0.13
CA LEU A 127 -8.40 -0.51 -0.96
C LEU A 127 -8.51 0.19 -2.32
N HIS A 128 -8.89 1.47 -2.34
CA HIS A 128 -8.88 2.29 -3.54
C HIS A 128 -7.46 2.66 -3.93
N ALA A 129 -6.64 3.07 -2.95
CA ALA A 129 -5.22 3.35 -3.15
C ALA A 129 -4.46 2.14 -3.71
N ARG A 130 -4.74 0.94 -3.20
CA ARG A 130 -4.15 -0.32 -3.71
C ARG A 130 -4.51 -0.54 -5.18
N TRP A 131 -5.78 -0.36 -5.54
CA TRP A 131 -6.24 -0.48 -6.92
C TRP A 131 -5.57 0.58 -7.83
N LEU A 132 -5.37 1.81 -7.35
CA LEU A 132 -4.63 2.84 -8.08
C LEU A 132 -3.12 2.51 -8.22
N GLN A 133 -2.50 1.90 -7.22
CA GLN A 133 -1.13 1.39 -7.31
C GLN A 133 -1.01 0.29 -8.36
N GLN A 134 -2.04 -0.53 -8.52
CA GLN A 134 -2.10 -1.58 -9.54
C GLN A 134 -2.54 -1.04 -10.92
N MET A 135 -2.35 0.26 -11.20
CA MET A 135 -2.75 0.90 -12.45
C MET A 135 -4.21 0.61 -12.83
N GLN A 136 -5.09 0.57 -11.83
CA GLN A 136 -6.52 0.32 -12.01
C GLN A 136 -6.86 -1.08 -12.55
N GLN A 137 -5.94 -2.05 -12.43
CA GLN A 137 -6.18 -3.42 -12.84
C GLN A 137 -7.15 -4.14 -11.90
N GLY A 138 -8.11 -4.86 -12.47
CA GLY A 138 -9.13 -5.59 -11.72
C GLY A 138 -10.21 -4.70 -11.10
N THR A 139 -10.96 -5.27 -10.16
CA THR A 139 -12.11 -4.60 -9.51
C THR A 139 -11.69 -3.92 -8.22
N CYS A 140 -11.95 -2.62 -8.09
CA CYS A 140 -11.72 -1.90 -6.83
C CYS A 140 -12.62 -2.42 -5.70
N LEU A 141 -12.01 -2.78 -4.56
CA LEU A 141 -12.70 -3.37 -3.41
C LEU A 141 -13.09 -2.37 -2.32
N CYS A 142 -12.86 -1.07 -2.54
CA CYS A 142 -13.23 -0.04 -1.56
C CYS A 142 -14.76 0.04 -1.39
N LYS A 143 -15.23 0.58 -0.25
CA LYS A 143 -16.67 0.62 0.05
C LYS A 143 -17.51 1.40 -0.97
N TYR A 144 -16.90 2.35 -1.66
CA TYR A 144 -17.59 3.20 -2.64
C TYR A 144 -17.72 2.50 -3.99
N CYS A 145 -16.63 1.94 -4.54
CA CYS A 145 -16.65 1.26 -5.83
C CYS A 145 -17.39 -0.08 -5.78
N ALA A 146 -17.19 -0.86 -4.72
CA ALA A 146 -17.79 -2.18 -4.60
C ALA A 146 -19.20 -2.16 -3.99
N GLY A 147 -19.72 -1.00 -3.57
CA GLY A 147 -21.01 -0.86 -2.91
C GLY A 147 -21.10 -1.63 -1.59
N GLY A 148 -20.76 -1.00 -0.47
CA GLY A 148 -20.85 -1.65 0.83
C GLY A 148 -20.67 -0.71 2.02
N SER A 149 -20.70 -1.28 3.23
CA SER A 149 -20.44 -0.52 4.45
C SER A 149 -18.93 -0.40 4.72
N GLN A 150 -18.54 0.53 5.60
CA GLN A 150 -17.16 0.58 6.08
C GLN A 150 -16.77 -0.70 6.84
N ALA A 151 -17.72 -1.36 7.51
CA ALA A 151 -17.45 -2.62 8.19
C ALA A 151 -17.06 -3.72 7.19
N ASP A 152 -17.68 -3.75 6.02
CA ASP A 152 -17.37 -4.72 4.97
C ASP A 152 -16.01 -4.44 4.33
N ALA A 153 -15.67 -3.17 4.08
CA ALA A 153 -14.33 -2.80 3.64
C ALA A 153 -13.26 -3.18 4.67
N SER A 154 -13.49 -2.92 5.96
CA SER A 154 -12.58 -3.34 7.03
C SER A 154 -12.41 -4.86 7.11
N LYS A 155 -13.48 -5.65 6.92
CA LYS A 155 -13.37 -7.11 6.84
C LYS A 155 -12.50 -7.55 5.67
N ARG A 156 -12.67 -6.96 4.49
CA ARG A 156 -11.85 -7.25 3.31
C ARG A 156 -10.37 -6.94 3.55
N ILE A 157 -10.08 -5.81 4.19
CA ILE A 157 -8.71 -5.45 4.60
C ILE A 157 -8.13 -6.54 5.50
N ALA A 158 -8.87 -6.93 6.56
CA ALA A 158 -8.43 -7.98 7.48
C ALA A 158 -8.18 -9.32 6.76
N THR A 159 -9.11 -9.76 5.91
CA THR A 159 -8.95 -11.00 5.12
C THR A 159 -7.70 -10.97 4.25
N ILE A 160 -7.40 -9.84 3.59
CA ILE A 160 -6.19 -9.72 2.78
C ILE A 160 -4.94 -9.81 3.66
N LEU A 161 -4.92 -9.09 4.79
CA LEU A 161 -3.79 -9.11 5.72
C LEU A 161 -3.54 -10.52 6.28
N ASP A 162 -4.60 -11.22 6.70
CA ASP A 162 -4.50 -12.60 7.18
C ASP A 162 -3.95 -13.53 6.09
N THR A 163 -4.39 -13.36 4.84
CA THR A 163 -3.90 -14.15 3.70
C THR A 163 -2.42 -13.89 3.43
N MET A 164 -1.98 -12.63 3.48
CA MET A 164 -0.57 -12.27 3.29
C MET A 164 0.30 -12.82 4.42
N GLN A 165 -0.17 -12.74 5.67
CA GLN A 165 0.53 -13.29 6.82
C GLN A 165 0.74 -14.81 6.69
N MET A 166 -0.31 -15.55 6.31
CA MET A 166 -0.21 -17.00 6.09
C MET A 166 0.77 -17.35 4.96
N ALA A 167 0.78 -16.57 3.87
CA ALA A 167 1.71 -16.78 2.76
C ALA A 167 3.18 -16.53 3.15
N ILE A 168 3.43 -15.54 4.01
CA ILE A 168 4.77 -15.28 4.57
C ILE A 168 5.22 -16.46 5.44
N GLU A 169 4.36 -16.92 6.37
CA GLU A 169 4.66 -18.05 7.25
C GLU A 169 4.91 -19.35 6.48
N GLU A 170 4.14 -19.64 5.42
CA GLU A 170 4.34 -20.82 4.57
C GLU A 170 5.69 -20.78 3.85
N ASN A 171 6.12 -19.59 3.40
CA ASN A 171 7.41 -19.42 2.73
C ASN A 171 8.60 -19.56 3.70
N GLU A 172 8.44 -19.16 4.97
CA GLU A 172 9.46 -19.38 6.02
C GLU A 172 9.58 -20.85 6.42
N GLN A 173 8.48 -21.61 6.39
CA GLN A 173 8.45 -23.01 6.81
C GLN A 173 9.05 -23.96 5.75
N LYS A 174 9.14 -23.54 4.49
CA LYS A 174 9.76 -24.35 3.44
C LYS A 174 11.26 -24.42 3.74
N PRO A 175 11.81 -25.57 4.20
CA PRO A 175 13.24 -25.67 4.46
C PRO A 175 13.94 -25.29 3.17
N ALA A 176 14.94 -24.39 3.26
CA ALA A 176 15.86 -24.18 2.16
C ALA A 176 16.26 -25.57 1.68
N ASP A 177 16.03 -25.88 0.41
CA ASP A 177 16.36 -27.19 -0.16
C ASP A 177 17.84 -27.42 0.12
N THR A 178 18.11 -28.16 1.20
CA THR A 178 19.46 -28.48 1.65
C THR A 178 19.97 -29.68 0.87
N SER A 179 19.42 -29.98 -0.31
CA SER A 179 20.14 -30.80 -1.28
C SER A 179 21.53 -30.20 -1.36
N ASP A 180 22.51 -30.96 -0.85
CA ASP A 180 23.88 -30.53 -0.78
C ASP A 180 24.24 -30.10 -2.21
N PRO A 181 24.82 -28.91 -2.47
CA PRO A 181 25.27 -28.56 -3.81
C PRO A 181 26.13 -29.67 -4.46
N TRP A 182 26.74 -30.53 -3.62
CA TRP A 182 27.45 -31.73 -4.04
C TRP A 182 26.55 -32.94 -4.43
N ASP A 183 25.32 -33.06 -3.96
CA ASP A 183 24.35 -34.11 -4.37
C ASP A 183 23.93 -33.99 -5.85
N LEU A 184 24.14 -32.82 -6.47
CA LEU A 184 23.94 -32.62 -7.92
C LEU A 184 25.17 -33.01 -8.75
N VAL A 185 26.36 -33.10 -8.15
CA VAL A 185 27.60 -33.48 -8.84
C VAL A 185 27.60 -34.97 -9.17
N ASP A 186 27.05 -35.81 -8.29
CA ASP A 186 26.92 -37.26 -8.51
C ASP A 186 25.84 -37.64 -9.56
N LYS A 187 24.98 -36.69 -9.92
CA LYS A 187 23.98 -36.86 -10.99
C LYS A 187 24.47 -36.40 -12.36
N ILE A 188 25.70 -35.89 -12.48
CA ILE A 188 26.32 -35.62 -13.79
C ILE A 188 26.66 -36.99 -14.41
N PRO A 189 26.00 -37.39 -15.52
CA PRO A 189 26.31 -38.65 -16.16
C PRO A 189 27.78 -38.67 -16.57
N SER A 190 28.55 -39.65 -16.07
CA SER A 190 30.00 -39.77 -16.23
C SER A 190 30.48 -40.03 -17.67
N LYS A 191 29.61 -39.87 -18.67
CA LYS A 191 29.83 -40.24 -20.08
C LYS A 191 29.81 -39.05 -21.04
N VAL A 192 30.09 -37.85 -20.54
CA VAL A 192 30.52 -36.77 -21.44
C VAL A 192 32.04 -36.85 -21.49
N ASP A 193 32.57 -37.39 -22.58
CA ASP A 193 33.99 -37.24 -22.93
C ASP A 193 34.29 -35.74 -22.89
N ARG A 194 34.93 -35.30 -21.80
CA ARG A 194 35.35 -33.91 -21.63
C ARG A 194 36.47 -33.69 -22.62
N ASP A 195 36.12 -33.13 -23.77
CA ASP A 195 37.07 -32.43 -24.61
C ASP A 195 37.65 -31.27 -23.77
N PRO A 196 38.95 -31.33 -23.39
CA PRO A 196 39.55 -30.32 -22.53
C PRO A 196 39.50 -28.92 -23.17
N ASP A 197 39.42 -28.81 -24.50
CA ASP A 197 39.38 -27.53 -25.21
C ASP A 197 38.00 -26.84 -25.10
N ALA A 198 36.92 -27.59 -24.87
CA ALA A 198 35.57 -27.03 -24.76
C ALA A 198 35.30 -26.38 -23.39
N VAL A 199 35.96 -26.85 -22.32
CA VAL A 199 35.78 -26.33 -20.96
C VAL A 199 36.43 -24.95 -20.80
N GLU A 200 37.59 -24.72 -21.43
CA GLU A 200 38.28 -23.43 -21.40
C GLU A 200 37.55 -22.36 -22.23
N GLN A 201 36.91 -22.76 -23.33
CA GLN A 201 36.07 -21.85 -24.14
C GLN A 201 34.78 -21.43 -23.40
N ALA A 202 34.16 -22.33 -22.62
CA ALA A 202 32.96 -22.02 -21.85
C ALA A 202 33.24 -21.08 -20.65
N ALA A 203 34.38 -21.22 -19.99
CA ALA A 203 34.77 -20.36 -18.87
C ALA A 203 35.07 -18.90 -19.32
N THR A 204 35.54 -18.73 -20.55
CA THR A 204 35.87 -17.40 -21.11
C THR A 204 34.62 -16.60 -21.48
N HIS A 205 33.52 -17.25 -21.87
CA HIS A 205 32.28 -16.57 -22.26
C HIS A 205 31.50 -16.00 -21.06
N VAL A 206 31.53 -16.67 -19.91
CA VAL A 206 30.81 -16.24 -18.69
C VAL A 206 31.45 -14.98 -18.07
N LEU A 207 32.77 -14.79 -18.23
CA LEU A 207 33.47 -13.60 -17.70
C LEU A 207 33.26 -12.33 -18.54
N LEU A 208 32.89 -12.46 -19.82
CA LEU A 208 32.62 -11.30 -20.68
C LEU A 208 31.20 -10.74 -20.49
N ASP A 209 30.21 -11.57 -20.18
CA ASP A 209 28.82 -11.12 -19.95
C ASP A 209 28.63 -10.36 -18.62
N VAL A 210 29.49 -10.57 -17.62
CA VAL A 210 29.44 -9.83 -16.35
C VAL A 210 29.93 -8.39 -16.51
N LYS A 211 30.78 -8.10 -17.50
CA LYS A 211 31.40 -6.77 -17.67
C LYS A 211 30.52 -5.77 -18.44
N VAL A 212 29.49 -6.25 -19.15
CA VAL A 212 28.58 -5.38 -19.94
C VAL A 212 27.45 -4.79 -19.08
N LYS A 213 27.14 -5.37 -17.91
CA LYS A 213 26.03 -4.93 -17.05
C LYS A 213 26.36 -3.86 -16.00
N THR A 214 27.60 -3.40 -15.90
CA THR A 214 28.02 -2.43 -14.87
C THR A 214 28.30 -1.02 -15.39
N GLU A 215 28.14 -0.74 -16.69
CA GLU A 215 28.43 0.58 -17.29
C GLU A 215 27.26 1.18 -18.12
N GLY A 216 26.01 0.79 -17.84
CA GLY A 216 24.81 1.32 -18.49
C GLY A 216 23.83 1.95 -17.52
#